data_AF-T0PNM5-F1
#
_entry.id   AF-T0PNM5-F1
#
_cell.length_a   1.000
_cell.length_b   1.000
_cell.length_c   1.000
_cell.angle_alpha   90.00
_cell.angle_beta   90.00
_cell.angle_gamma   90.00
#
_symmetry.space_group_name_H-M   'P 1'
#
loop_
_entity.id
_entity.type
_entity.pdbx_description
1 polymer ?
#
loop_
_entity_poly.entity_id
_entity_poly.type
_entity_poly.pdbx_seq_one_letter_code
_entity_poly.pdbx_strand_id
1 'polypeptide(L)'
;MLGICIDLSIRTVRYPAAEGSRILQGFKRMAHRDLTARFLDRRLVAQRRQTHGTMRYSGGKPYAAAKTSQPLQPTDMEAGSGAPKPAWTRAVDLANECTAQLQLKLDYLQKMHTRRLMVRFDESEKQHDIDIDSITQEISKLFHSAESALQKVTREPLTASGLTSPAERNVRVNVQRSLASKLQELSSRYRRSQREYMETLRSQRNVSGDVFQWDATGHTSQAMSQQQHLLHLGEDEAMIQAREREIQKIAKAIVELSTVFKDLANMVIDQGTIIDRIDYNMEDVVTRVHSGLKELHRAEKFQYNTRPTRCIYLLLSLISLCFMILLMKHATPYVEY
;
A
#
# COMPACT_ATOMS: atom_id res chain seq x y z
N MET A 1 63.72 25.23 27.10
CA MET A 1 62.78 25.44 28.22
C MET A 1 61.82 26.56 27.83
N LEU A 2 60.78 26.23 27.06
CA LEU A 2 59.75 27.17 26.61
C LEU A 2 58.49 26.91 27.45
N GLY A 3 58.25 27.80 28.42
CA GLY A 3 57.08 27.81 29.27
C GLY A 3 56.02 28.77 28.73
N ILE A 4 54.93 28.18 28.23
CA ILE A 4 53.51 28.54 28.39
C ILE A 4 53.20 29.98 28.87
N CYS A 5 52.61 30.78 27.98
CA CYS A 5 51.60 31.77 28.36
C CYS A 5 50.43 31.68 27.36
N ILE A 6 49.31 31.17 27.86
CA ILE A 6 47.98 31.20 27.27
C ILE A 6 47.44 32.60 27.54
N ASP A 7 47.05 33.34 26.50
CA ASP A 7 46.15 34.47 26.69
C ASP A 7 44.92 34.33 25.80
N LEU A 8 43.78 34.49 26.46
CA LEU A 8 42.48 33.96 26.14
C LEU A 8 41.65 35.10 25.52
N SER A 9 41.72 35.26 24.20
CA SER A 9 40.85 36.23 23.52
C SER A 9 39.44 35.66 23.39
N ILE A 10 38.59 36.01 24.36
CA ILE A 10 37.14 35.79 24.35
C ILE A 10 36.54 36.55 23.16
N ARG A 11 36.24 35.84 22.08
CA ARG A 11 35.43 36.35 20.98
C ARG A 11 34.01 35.82 21.16
N THR A 12 33.18 36.60 21.85
CA THR A 12 31.73 36.42 21.92
C THR A 12 31.14 36.64 20.53
N VAL A 13 30.90 35.54 19.79
CA VAL A 13 30.18 35.57 18.52
C VAL A 13 28.70 35.75 18.82
N ARG A 14 28.23 36.97 18.63
CA ARG A 14 26.84 37.38 18.67
C ARG A 14 26.14 36.82 17.42
N TYR A 15 25.22 35.87 17.57
CA TYR A 15 24.41 35.35 16.46
C TYR A 15 23.45 36.43 15.94
N PRO A 16 23.47 36.81 14.65
CA PRO A 16 22.45 37.68 14.08
C PRO A 16 21.18 36.86 13.77
N ALA A 17 20.05 37.25 14.36
CA ALA A 17 18.72 36.67 14.18
C ALA A 17 18.14 36.77 12.74
N ALA A 18 18.94 37.16 11.75
CA ALA A 18 18.53 37.36 10.36
C ALA A 18 18.70 36.10 9.46
N GLU A 19 19.35 35.05 9.95
CA GLU A 19 19.63 33.84 9.17
C GLU A 19 18.51 32.80 9.20
N GLY A 20 17.69 32.77 10.28
CA GLY A 20 16.55 31.85 10.40
C GLY A 20 15.46 32.07 9.33
N SER A 21 15.25 33.33 8.92
CA SER A 21 14.24 33.69 7.91
C SER A 21 14.62 33.25 6.49
N ARG A 22 15.92 33.21 6.18
CA ARG A 22 16.44 32.75 4.86
C ARG A 22 16.40 31.23 4.73
N ILE A 23 16.61 30.49 5.83
CA ILE A 23 16.55 29.03 5.84
C ILE A 23 15.09 28.54 5.68
N LEU A 24 14.13 29.23 6.31
CA LEU A 24 12.70 28.92 6.14
C LEU A 24 12.17 29.25 4.74
N GLN A 25 12.61 30.35 4.12
CA GLN A 25 12.27 30.65 2.72
C GLN A 25 12.92 29.67 1.74
N GLY A 26 14.12 29.16 2.05
CA GLY A 26 14.78 28.07 1.31
C GLY A 26 13.98 26.77 1.35
N PHE A 27 13.46 26.39 2.51
CA PHE A 27 12.61 25.20 2.67
C PHE A 27 11.27 25.32 1.92
N LYS A 28 10.63 26.51 1.97
CA LYS A 28 9.35 26.76 1.28
C LYS A 28 9.47 26.71 -0.26
N ARG A 29 10.64 27.07 -0.82
CA ARG A 29 10.94 26.90 -2.26
C ARG A 29 11.36 25.48 -2.66
N MET A 30 11.76 24.64 -1.70
CA MET A 30 12.25 23.28 -1.96
C MET A 30 11.11 22.24 -1.97
N ALA A 31 10.02 22.49 -1.25
CA ALA A 31 8.85 21.59 -1.17
C ALA A 31 8.04 21.46 -2.48
N HIS A 32 8.17 22.40 -3.42
CA HIS A 32 7.49 22.38 -4.72
C HIS A 32 8.39 22.05 -5.91
N ARG A 33 9.65 21.67 -5.69
CA ARG A 33 10.55 21.34 -6.79
C ARG A 33 10.40 19.87 -7.16
N ASP A 34 9.92 19.61 -8.37
CA ASP A 34 9.83 18.26 -8.94
C ASP A 34 11.21 17.60 -8.96
N LEU A 35 11.48 16.79 -7.93
CA LEU A 35 12.74 16.07 -7.72
C LEU A 35 12.84 14.88 -8.68
N THR A 36 11.70 14.42 -9.22
CA THR A 36 11.59 13.30 -10.16
C THR A 36 12.32 13.61 -11.45
N ALA A 37 12.12 14.82 -12.00
CA ALA A 37 12.80 15.27 -13.22
C ALA A 37 14.32 15.33 -13.05
N ARG A 38 14.81 15.79 -11.89
CA ARG A 38 16.26 15.84 -11.59
C ARG A 38 16.86 14.45 -11.36
N PHE A 39 16.08 13.51 -10.85
CA PHE A 39 16.51 12.12 -10.73
C PHE A 39 16.60 11.43 -12.09
N LEU A 40 15.61 11.66 -12.97
CA LEU A 40 15.65 11.20 -14.36
C LEU A 40 16.85 11.78 -15.12
N ASP A 41 17.12 13.08 -14.95
CA ASP A 41 18.24 13.74 -15.60
C ASP A 41 19.59 13.21 -15.11
N ARG A 42 19.76 12.97 -13.80
CA ARG A 42 20.96 12.30 -13.26
C ARG A 42 21.12 10.86 -13.77
N ARG A 43 20.02 10.14 -13.96
CA ARG A 43 20.02 8.79 -14.53
C ARG A 43 20.46 8.80 -16.00
N LEU A 44 19.97 9.77 -16.77
CA LEU A 44 20.37 9.99 -18.17
C LEU A 44 21.84 10.41 -18.29
N VAL A 45 22.34 11.25 -17.38
CA VAL A 45 23.75 11.67 -17.36
C VAL A 45 24.68 10.51 -16.98
N ALA A 46 24.27 9.65 -16.03
CA ALA A 46 25.02 8.44 -15.68
C ALA A 46 25.12 7.45 -16.86
N GLN A 47 24.03 7.33 -17.64
CA GLN A 47 24.00 6.52 -18.85
C GLN A 47 24.85 7.13 -19.98
N ARG A 48 24.88 8.48 -20.09
CA ARG A 48 25.73 9.20 -21.05
C ARG A 48 27.23 9.04 -20.76
N ARG A 49 27.62 8.88 -19.49
CA ARG A 49 29.02 8.60 -19.11
C ARG A 49 29.50 7.19 -19.49
N GLN A 50 28.62 6.23 -19.72
CA GLN A 50 29.03 4.90 -20.21
C GLN A 50 29.34 4.88 -21.72
N THR A 51 28.97 5.92 -22.48
CA THR A 51 29.08 5.93 -23.95
C THR A 51 30.27 6.72 -24.50
N HIS A 52 30.95 7.53 -23.69
CA HIS A 52 32.14 8.29 -24.11
C HIS A 52 33.35 8.01 -23.21
N GLY A 53 34.35 7.32 -23.77
CA GLY A 53 35.74 7.42 -23.30
C GLY A 53 36.43 6.12 -22.88
N THR A 54 36.66 5.20 -23.81
CA THR A 54 37.82 4.30 -23.73
C THR A 54 39.05 5.06 -24.24
N MET A 55 39.81 5.70 -23.34
CA MET A 55 41.20 6.09 -23.63
C MET A 55 42.10 5.41 -22.59
N ARG A 56 42.98 4.53 -23.08
CA ARG A 56 43.92 3.73 -22.30
C ARG A 56 44.94 4.64 -21.60
N TYR A 57 45.10 4.47 -20.29
CA TYR A 57 46.37 4.67 -19.60
C TYR A 57 46.64 3.49 -18.68
N SER A 58 47.87 2.98 -18.75
CA SER A 58 48.37 1.78 -18.10
C SER A 58 48.56 1.97 -16.59
N GLY A 59 48.22 0.95 -15.80
CA GLY A 59 48.74 0.78 -14.43
C GLY A 59 47.77 1.07 -13.29
N GLY A 60 46.95 0.07 -12.92
CA GLY A 60 46.21 0.06 -11.65
C GLY A 60 45.11 -1.01 -11.64
N LYS A 61 45.23 -2.04 -10.79
CA LYS A 61 44.27 -3.16 -10.69
C LYS A 61 42.85 -2.62 -10.41
N PRO A 62 41.83 -2.92 -11.24
CA PRO A 62 40.47 -2.46 -10.99
C PRO A 62 39.73 -3.42 -10.05
N TYR A 63 39.00 -2.85 -9.08
CA TYR A 63 37.93 -3.55 -8.38
C TYR A 63 36.85 -3.95 -9.40
N ALA A 64 36.30 -5.15 -9.22
CA ALA A 64 35.39 -5.84 -10.13
C ALA A 64 34.29 -4.95 -10.72
N ALA A 65 34.35 -4.74 -12.04
CA ALA A 65 33.29 -4.13 -12.82
C ALA A 65 32.14 -5.13 -13.01
N ALA A 66 30.96 -4.80 -12.48
CA ALA A 66 29.72 -5.50 -12.81
C ALA A 66 29.43 -5.33 -14.31
N LYS A 67 29.17 -6.47 -14.98
CA LYS A 67 28.88 -6.57 -16.41
C LYS A 67 27.77 -5.58 -16.83
N THR A 68 28.11 -4.61 -17.67
CA THR A 68 27.17 -3.81 -18.46
C THR A 68 27.11 -4.44 -19.85
N SER A 69 25.95 -4.99 -20.24
CA SER A 69 25.65 -5.47 -21.58
C SER A 69 25.28 -4.32 -22.53
N GLN A 70 25.61 -4.49 -23.80
CA GLN A 70 25.50 -3.54 -24.92
C GLN A 70 24.06 -3.09 -25.26
N PRO A 71 23.90 -1.95 -26.00
CA PRO A 71 22.60 -1.37 -26.32
C PRO A 71 22.00 -1.97 -27.61
N LEU A 72 20.71 -2.32 -27.57
CA LEU A 72 19.92 -2.72 -28.74
C LEU A 72 18.88 -1.63 -29.09
N GLN A 73 18.66 -1.47 -30.39
CA GLN A 73 17.78 -0.50 -31.05
C GLN A 73 16.29 -0.74 -30.74
N PRO A 74 15.42 0.28 -30.92
CA PRO A 74 14.04 0.27 -30.45
C PRO A 74 13.09 -0.27 -31.51
N THR A 75 13.11 -1.57 -31.75
CA THR A 75 12.03 -2.28 -32.45
C THR A 75 12.14 -3.73 -32.05
N ASP A 76 11.35 -4.09 -31.04
CA ASP A 76 10.58 -5.32 -30.95
C ASP A 76 10.02 -5.42 -29.54
N MET A 77 8.71 -5.64 -29.53
CA MET A 77 7.82 -5.79 -28.39
C MET A 77 8.27 -6.91 -27.43
N GLU A 78 7.85 -6.75 -26.18
CA GLU A 78 7.76 -7.77 -25.12
C GLU A 78 9.05 -8.24 -24.43
N ALA A 79 8.98 -8.28 -23.09
CA ALA A 79 9.88 -8.96 -22.15
C ALA A 79 11.29 -8.35 -21.90
N GLY A 80 11.36 -7.24 -21.14
CA GLY A 80 12.61 -6.67 -20.59
C GLY A 80 12.75 -6.83 -19.06
N SER A 81 13.60 -7.77 -18.64
CA SER A 81 14.18 -8.02 -17.29
C SER A 81 13.62 -7.25 -16.08
N GLY A 82 12.76 -7.91 -15.29
CA GLY A 82 12.44 -7.51 -13.91
C GLY A 82 12.57 -8.75 -13.02
N ALA A 83 13.10 -8.60 -11.80
CA ALA A 83 12.97 -9.66 -10.81
C ALA A 83 11.49 -10.11 -10.78
N PRO A 84 11.20 -11.42 -10.77
CA PRO A 84 9.82 -11.89 -10.80
C PRO A 84 9.08 -11.26 -9.64
N LYS A 85 7.90 -10.65 -9.92
CA LYS A 85 7.04 -10.11 -8.86
C LYS A 85 6.87 -11.19 -7.80
N PRO A 86 6.99 -10.85 -6.50
CA PRO A 86 6.81 -11.82 -5.44
C PRO A 86 5.50 -12.60 -5.61
N ALA A 87 5.52 -13.89 -5.31
CA ALA A 87 4.38 -14.77 -5.59
C ALA A 87 3.09 -14.34 -4.86
N TRP A 88 3.19 -13.88 -3.60
CA TRP A 88 2.08 -13.24 -2.86
C TRP A 88 1.45 -12.02 -3.55
N THR A 89 2.17 -11.30 -4.41
CA THR A 89 1.61 -10.14 -5.11
C THR A 89 0.44 -10.54 -5.99
N ARG A 90 0.46 -11.75 -6.58
CA ARG A 90 -0.69 -12.28 -7.34
C ARG A 90 -1.92 -12.50 -6.47
N ALA A 91 -1.73 -12.95 -5.24
CA ALA A 91 -2.82 -13.12 -4.29
C ALA A 91 -3.41 -11.76 -3.87
N VAL A 92 -2.58 -10.74 -3.75
CA VAL A 92 -3.03 -9.34 -3.52
C VAL A 92 -3.80 -8.79 -4.71
N ASP A 93 -3.32 -9.02 -5.92
CA ASP A 93 -4.01 -8.58 -7.14
C ASP A 93 -5.40 -9.22 -7.23
N LEU A 94 -5.50 -10.52 -6.95
CA LEU A 94 -6.78 -11.24 -6.88
C LEU A 94 -7.70 -10.67 -5.79
N ALA A 95 -7.18 -10.41 -4.58
CA ALA A 95 -7.98 -9.85 -3.50
C ALA A 95 -8.51 -8.45 -3.84
N ASN A 96 -7.71 -7.62 -4.50
CA ASN A 96 -8.14 -6.29 -4.97
C ASN A 96 -9.21 -6.39 -6.04
N GLU A 97 -9.06 -7.29 -7.01
CA GLU A 97 -10.06 -7.55 -8.05
C GLU A 97 -11.39 -8.01 -7.43
N CYS A 98 -11.36 -8.99 -6.52
CA CYS A 98 -12.56 -9.42 -5.80
C CYS A 98 -13.20 -8.28 -4.99
N THR A 99 -12.40 -7.42 -4.36
CA THR A 99 -12.88 -6.25 -3.61
C THR A 99 -13.58 -5.24 -4.52
N ALA A 100 -13.04 -4.98 -5.71
CA ALA A 100 -13.65 -4.09 -6.70
C ALA A 100 -14.97 -4.69 -7.23
N GLN A 101 -15.00 -5.98 -7.55
CA GLN A 101 -16.21 -6.66 -7.97
C GLN A 101 -17.28 -6.69 -6.87
N LEU A 102 -16.90 -6.88 -5.61
CA LEU A 102 -17.81 -6.82 -4.47
C LEU A 102 -18.50 -5.46 -4.37
N GLN A 103 -17.76 -4.35 -4.54
CA GLN A 103 -18.35 -3.01 -4.53
C GLN A 103 -19.44 -2.88 -5.60
N LEU A 104 -19.13 -3.26 -6.83
CA LEU A 104 -20.08 -3.19 -7.95
C LEU A 104 -21.32 -4.06 -7.72
N LYS A 105 -21.13 -5.29 -7.22
CA LYS A 105 -22.23 -6.23 -6.96
C LYS A 105 -23.09 -5.81 -5.79
N LEU A 106 -22.52 -5.23 -4.73
CA LEU A 106 -23.28 -4.66 -3.61
C LEU A 106 -24.15 -3.49 -4.04
N ASP A 107 -23.61 -2.57 -4.84
CA ASP A 107 -24.38 -1.44 -5.36
C ASP A 107 -25.49 -1.91 -6.31
N TYR A 108 -25.24 -2.95 -7.12
CA TYR A 108 -26.24 -3.56 -7.98
C TYR A 108 -27.34 -4.30 -7.19
N LEU A 109 -26.96 -5.04 -6.14
CA LEU A 109 -27.89 -5.70 -5.24
C LEU A 109 -28.84 -4.70 -4.58
N GLN A 110 -28.31 -3.56 -4.11
CA GLN A 110 -29.13 -2.49 -3.54
C GLN A 110 -30.17 -1.96 -4.55
N LYS A 111 -29.78 -1.74 -5.81
CA LYS A 111 -30.70 -1.33 -6.87
C LYS A 111 -31.80 -2.37 -7.11
N MET A 112 -31.46 -3.65 -7.08
CA MET A 112 -32.42 -4.75 -7.23
C MET A 112 -33.38 -4.83 -6.05
N HIS A 113 -32.89 -4.70 -4.81
CA HIS A 113 -33.74 -4.62 -3.63
C HIS A 113 -34.72 -3.44 -3.71
N THR A 114 -34.27 -2.25 -4.08
CA THR A 114 -35.17 -1.10 -4.27
C THR A 114 -36.21 -1.36 -5.36
N ARG A 115 -35.81 -1.95 -6.50
CA ARG A 115 -36.73 -2.29 -7.59
C ARG A 115 -37.75 -3.34 -7.17
N ARG A 116 -37.34 -4.34 -6.39
CA ARG A 116 -38.19 -5.42 -5.88
C ARG A 116 -39.24 -4.92 -4.89
N LEU A 117 -38.90 -3.91 -4.10
CA LEU A 117 -39.80 -3.29 -3.12
C LEU A 117 -40.87 -2.38 -3.74
N MET A 118 -40.74 -2.01 -5.03
CA MET A 118 -41.73 -1.20 -5.72
C MET A 118 -42.94 -2.04 -6.13
N VAL A 119 -44.15 -1.53 -5.86
CA VAL A 119 -45.41 -2.16 -6.29
C VAL A 119 -45.48 -2.14 -7.82
N ARG A 120 -45.46 -3.32 -8.45
CA ARG A 120 -45.58 -3.48 -9.91
C ARG A 120 -46.69 -4.49 -10.22
N PHE A 121 -47.37 -4.27 -11.35
CA PHE A 121 -48.48 -5.11 -11.83
C PHE A 121 -48.04 -6.13 -12.89
N ASP A 122 -46.75 -6.45 -12.98
CA ASP A 122 -46.21 -7.45 -13.91
C ASP A 122 -45.73 -8.71 -13.18
N GLU A 123 -45.66 -9.86 -13.88
CA GLU A 123 -45.17 -11.13 -13.32
C GLU A 123 -43.63 -11.17 -13.16
N SER A 124 -42.97 -9.99 -13.18
CA SER A 124 -41.51 -9.86 -13.11
C SER A 124 -40.93 -10.10 -11.72
N GLU A 125 -41.79 -10.15 -10.71
CA GLU A 125 -41.49 -10.46 -9.32
C GLU A 125 -40.67 -11.75 -9.16
N LYS A 126 -41.07 -12.84 -9.83
CA LYS A 126 -40.33 -14.11 -9.81
C LYS A 126 -38.94 -13.99 -10.42
N GLN A 127 -38.79 -13.19 -11.49
CA GLN A 127 -37.50 -12.99 -12.14
C GLN A 127 -36.55 -12.21 -11.22
N HIS A 128 -37.06 -11.18 -10.54
CA HIS A 128 -36.27 -10.40 -9.59
C HIS A 128 -35.79 -11.24 -8.39
N ASP A 129 -36.59 -12.18 -7.91
CA ASP A 129 -36.17 -13.12 -6.85
C ASP A 129 -35.00 -13.99 -7.31
N ILE A 130 -35.06 -14.51 -8.54
CA ILE A 130 -33.98 -15.31 -9.14
C ILE A 130 -32.71 -14.45 -9.29
N ASP A 131 -32.86 -13.22 -9.76
CA ASP A 131 -31.73 -12.31 -9.95
C ASP A 131 -31.07 -11.95 -8.59
N ILE A 132 -31.87 -11.67 -7.56
CA ILE A 132 -31.39 -11.38 -6.19
C ILE A 132 -30.66 -12.59 -5.61
N ASP A 133 -31.22 -13.80 -5.75
CA ASP A 133 -30.59 -15.03 -5.28
C ASP A 133 -29.24 -15.27 -6.00
N SER A 134 -29.18 -15.04 -7.32
CA SER A 134 -27.95 -15.17 -8.12
C SER A 134 -26.87 -14.18 -7.66
N ILE A 135 -27.20 -12.90 -7.52
CA ILE A 135 -26.23 -11.86 -7.08
C ILE A 135 -25.77 -12.14 -5.65
N THR A 136 -26.67 -12.59 -4.77
CA THR A 136 -26.33 -12.94 -3.39
C THR A 136 -25.32 -14.08 -3.34
N GLN A 137 -25.50 -15.12 -4.16
CA GLN A 137 -24.53 -16.22 -4.28
C GLN A 137 -23.18 -15.75 -4.84
N GLU A 138 -23.17 -14.86 -5.83
CA GLU A 138 -21.94 -14.26 -6.37
C GLU A 138 -21.19 -13.45 -5.31
N ILE A 139 -21.90 -12.62 -4.54
CA ILE A 139 -21.33 -11.86 -3.43
C ILE A 139 -20.70 -12.80 -2.40
N SER A 140 -21.40 -13.89 -2.03
CA SER A 140 -20.86 -14.90 -1.11
C SER A 140 -19.58 -15.54 -1.65
N LYS A 141 -19.55 -15.92 -2.93
CA LYS A 141 -18.35 -16.48 -3.58
C LYS A 141 -17.19 -15.48 -3.60
N LEU A 142 -17.47 -14.21 -3.87
CA LEU A 142 -16.46 -13.15 -3.89
C LEU A 142 -15.87 -12.89 -2.50
N PHE A 143 -16.70 -12.89 -1.45
CA PHE A 143 -16.20 -12.77 -0.07
C PHE A 143 -15.26 -13.92 0.30
N HIS A 144 -15.63 -15.17 0.00
CA HIS A 144 -14.76 -16.33 0.25
C HIS A 144 -13.48 -16.30 -0.60
N SER A 145 -13.58 -15.85 -1.86
CA SER A 145 -12.42 -15.74 -2.75
C SER A 145 -11.43 -14.67 -2.27
N ALA A 146 -11.95 -13.51 -1.85
CA ALA A 146 -11.14 -12.43 -1.30
C ALA A 146 -10.48 -12.86 0.02
N GLU A 147 -11.23 -13.55 0.89
CA GLU A 147 -10.72 -14.06 2.16
C GLU A 147 -9.64 -15.13 1.95
N SER A 148 -9.85 -16.10 1.06
CA SER A 148 -8.85 -17.11 0.72
C SER A 148 -7.59 -16.49 0.10
N ALA A 149 -7.75 -15.50 -0.78
CA ALA A 149 -6.63 -14.76 -1.36
C ALA A 149 -5.81 -14.04 -0.27
N LEU A 150 -6.50 -13.42 0.70
CA LEU A 150 -5.86 -12.74 1.82
C LEU A 150 -5.16 -13.71 2.79
N GLN A 151 -5.76 -14.88 3.03
CA GLN A 151 -5.11 -15.95 3.77
C GLN A 151 -3.83 -16.44 3.06
N LYS A 152 -3.84 -16.54 1.73
CA LYS A 152 -2.64 -16.92 0.94
C LYS A 152 -1.50 -15.90 1.08
N VAL A 153 -1.80 -14.60 1.14
CA VAL A 153 -0.78 -13.55 1.40
C VAL A 153 -0.08 -13.76 2.74
N THR A 154 -0.82 -14.28 3.72
CA THR A 154 -0.32 -14.54 5.08
C THR A 154 0.40 -15.89 5.19
N ARG A 155 -0.17 -16.92 4.58
CA ARG A 155 0.26 -18.32 4.71
C ARG A 155 1.37 -18.72 3.75
N GLU A 156 1.60 -17.97 2.68
CA GLU A 156 2.66 -18.30 1.73
C GLU A 156 4.00 -18.33 2.49
N PRO A 157 4.65 -19.51 2.58
CA PRO A 157 5.89 -19.64 3.33
C PRO A 157 6.90 -18.67 2.72
N LEU A 158 7.53 -17.89 3.60
CA LEU A 158 8.75 -17.13 3.30
C LEU A 158 9.62 -18.06 2.46
N THR A 159 9.83 -17.71 1.20
CA THR A 159 10.35 -18.58 0.13
C THR A 159 11.44 -19.54 0.61
N ALA A 160 11.55 -20.72 -0.01
CA ALA A 160 12.56 -21.76 0.23
C ALA A 160 14.04 -21.29 0.23
N SER A 161 14.32 -20.04 -0.15
CA SER A 161 15.65 -19.41 -0.09
C SER A 161 15.94 -18.60 1.17
N GLY A 162 15.05 -18.54 2.17
CA GLY A 162 15.37 -18.09 3.54
C GLY A 162 15.72 -16.61 3.75
N LEU A 163 15.84 -15.78 2.70
CA LEU A 163 16.15 -14.36 2.81
C LEU A 163 14.99 -13.48 2.33
N THR A 164 13.86 -13.48 3.04
CA THR A 164 12.90 -12.39 2.90
C THR A 164 13.40 -11.19 3.69
N SER A 165 13.56 -10.04 3.03
CA SER A 165 13.92 -8.80 3.71
C SER A 165 12.87 -8.46 4.78
N PRO A 166 13.27 -8.01 5.99
CA PRO A 166 12.34 -7.50 7.00
C PRO A 166 11.36 -6.45 6.43
N ALA A 167 11.80 -5.69 5.43
CA ALA A 167 10.96 -4.74 4.69
C ALA A 167 9.83 -5.43 3.90
N GLU A 168 10.09 -6.56 3.26
CA GLU A 168 9.05 -7.30 2.51
C GLU A 168 7.98 -7.84 3.45
N ARG A 169 8.38 -8.39 4.61
CA ARG A 169 7.44 -8.83 5.64
C ARG A 169 6.53 -7.67 6.08
N ASN A 170 7.11 -6.50 6.35
CA ASN A 170 6.33 -5.33 6.75
C ASN A 170 5.34 -4.89 5.67
N VAL A 171 5.74 -4.91 4.40
CA VAL A 171 4.85 -4.59 3.27
C VAL A 171 3.71 -5.61 3.17
N ARG A 172 3.98 -6.92 3.24
CA ARG A 172 2.95 -7.96 3.19
C ARG A 172 1.89 -7.75 4.25
N VAL A 173 2.30 -7.54 5.51
CA VAL A 173 1.37 -7.38 6.62
C VAL A 173 0.60 -6.05 6.50
N ASN A 174 1.22 -4.96 6.03
CA ASN A 174 0.51 -3.70 5.79
C ASN A 174 -0.55 -3.82 4.69
N VAL A 175 -0.23 -4.51 3.59
CA VAL A 175 -1.17 -4.77 2.50
C VAL A 175 -2.32 -5.65 2.98
N GLN A 176 -2.01 -6.73 3.70
CA GLN A 176 -3.01 -7.61 4.31
C GLN A 176 -3.99 -6.83 5.19
N ARG A 177 -3.48 -5.98 6.08
CA ARG A 177 -4.30 -5.14 6.98
C ARG A 177 -5.22 -4.18 6.21
N SER A 178 -4.69 -3.49 5.21
CA SER A 178 -5.48 -2.55 4.40
C SER A 178 -6.61 -3.27 3.67
N LEU A 179 -6.34 -4.44 3.08
CA LEU A 179 -7.34 -5.27 2.42
C LEU A 179 -8.39 -5.82 3.40
N ALA A 180 -7.95 -6.32 4.55
CA ALA A 180 -8.84 -6.82 5.61
C ALA A 180 -9.83 -5.74 6.07
N SER A 181 -9.33 -4.52 6.29
CA SER A 181 -10.14 -3.36 6.69
C SER A 181 -11.18 -3.00 5.61
N LYS A 182 -10.77 -2.96 4.33
CA LYS A 182 -11.71 -2.75 3.21
C LYS A 182 -12.78 -3.83 3.14
N LEU A 183 -12.41 -5.11 3.27
CA LEU A 183 -13.37 -6.22 3.26
C LEU A 183 -14.31 -6.19 4.47
N GLN A 184 -13.84 -5.76 5.64
CA GLN A 184 -14.67 -5.57 6.82
C GLN A 184 -15.68 -4.42 6.65
N GLU A 185 -15.28 -3.35 5.97
CA GLU A 185 -16.19 -2.26 5.61
C GLU A 185 -17.28 -2.77 4.65
N LEU A 186 -16.89 -3.51 3.60
CA LEU A 186 -17.84 -4.11 2.65
C LEU A 186 -18.78 -5.11 3.31
N SER A 187 -18.30 -5.94 4.24
CA SER A 187 -19.16 -6.86 4.99
C SER A 187 -20.15 -6.12 5.88
N SER A 188 -19.76 -4.98 6.44
CA SER A 188 -20.63 -4.15 7.26
C SER A 188 -21.70 -3.43 6.41
N ARG A 189 -21.31 -2.95 5.21
CA ARG A 189 -22.25 -2.41 4.21
C ARG A 189 -23.25 -3.47 3.76
N TYR A 190 -22.78 -4.67 3.40
CA TYR A 190 -23.63 -5.80 3.00
C TYR A 190 -24.65 -6.17 4.08
N ARG A 191 -24.19 -6.38 5.32
CA ARG A 191 -25.07 -6.72 6.45
C ARG A 191 -26.09 -5.62 6.76
N ARG A 192 -25.71 -4.34 6.60
CA ARG A 192 -26.63 -3.22 6.78
C ARG A 192 -27.72 -3.22 5.69
N SER A 193 -27.32 -3.33 4.42
CA SER A 193 -28.25 -3.38 3.29
C SER A 193 -29.23 -4.55 3.40
N GLN A 194 -28.76 -5.75 3.76
CA GLN A 194 -29.63 -6.91 3.96
C GLN A 194 -30.60 -6.74 5.14
N ARG A 195 -30.16 -6.11 6.24
CA ARG A 195 -31.06 -5.79 7.38
C ARG A 195 -32.16 -4.82 6.98
N GLU A 196 -31.79 -3.73 6.28
CA GLU A 196 -32.73 -2.72 5.79
C GLU A 196 -33.76 -3.34 4.83
N TYR A 197 -33.32 -4.23 3.93
CA TYR A 197 -34.20 -4.95 3.04
C TYR A 197 -35.18 -5.86 3.81
N MET A 198 -34.69 -6.69 4.74
CA MET A 198 -35.54 -7.55 5.58
C MET A 198 -36.54 -6.74 6.42
N GLU A 199 -36.13 -5.59 6.97
CA GLU A 199 -37.01 -4.71 7.75
C GLU A 199 -38.12 -4.12 6.88
N THR A 200 -37.77 -3.72 5.64
CA THR A 200 -38.76 -3.22 4.68
C THR A 200 -39.75 -4.32 4.28
N LEU A 201 -39.29 -5.55 4.02
CA LEU A 201 -40.17 -6.69 3.72
C LEU A 201 -41.12 -7.00 4.89
N ARG A 202 -40.64 -6.93 6.13
CA ARG A 202 -41.47 -7.10 7.34
C ARG A 202 -42.48 -5.97 7.49
N SER A 203 -42.09 -4.73 7.20
CA SER A 203 -43.00 -3.58 7.26
C SER A 203 -44.14 -3.69 6.24
N GLN A 204 -43.82 -4.10 5.00
CA GLN A 204 -44.83 -4.35 3.97
C GLN A 204 -45.76 -5.50 4.33
N ARG A 205 -45.29 -6.51 5.09
CA ARG A 205 -46.16 -7.58 5.60
C ARG A 205 -47.20 -7.04 6.58
N ASN A 206 -46.76 -6.21 7.53
CA ASN A 206 -47.65 -5.69 8.57
C ASN A 206 -48.68 -4.70 8.00
N VAL A 207 -48.30 -3.87 7.01
CA VAL A 207 -49.23 -2.94 6.34
C VAL A 207 -50.29 -3.69 5.52
N SER A 208 -49.91 -4.74 4.79
CA SER A 208 -50.89 -5.58 4.07
C SER A 208 -51.88 -6.29 5.00
N GLY A 209 -51.43 -6.68 6.21
CA GLY A 209 -52.32 -7.30 7.21
C GLY A 209 -53.29 -6.33 7.89
N ASP A 210 -52.89 -5.08 8.11
CA ASP A 210 -53.67 -4.09 8.88
C ASP A 210 -54.70 -3.34 8.02
N VAL A 211 -54.40 -3.09 6.73
CA VAL A 211 -55.32 -2.43 5.79
C VAL A 211 -56.62 -3.23 5.58
N PHE A 212 -56.59 -4.55 5.70
CA PHE A 212 -57.78 -5.40 5.55
C PHE A 212 -58.57 -5.59 6.87
N GLN A 213 -57.97 -5.28 8.03
CA GLN A 213 -58.65 -5.38 9.31
C GLN A 213 -59.61 -4.19 9.57
N TRP A 214 -59.39 -3.05 8.90
CA TRP A 214 -60.27 -1.89 8.98
C TRP A 214 -61.65 -2.17 8.35
N ASP A 215 -61.72 -2.93 7.25
CA ASP A 215 -62.98 -3.26 6.58
C ASP A 215 -63.82 -4.33 7.32
N ALA A 216 -63.25 -5.04 8.29
CA ALA A 216 -63.98 -6.01 9.11
C ALA A 216 -64.76 -5.37 10.28
N THR A 217 -64.53 -4.09 10.59
CA THR A 217 -65.18 -3.38 11.71
C THR A 217 -66.11 -2.25 11.27
N GLY A 218 -66.18 -1.94 9.96
CA GLY A 218 -67.05 -0.93 9.39
C GLY A 218 -68.14 -1.52 8.48
N HIS A 219 -69.38 -1.50 8.96
CA HIS A 219 -70.64 -1.69 8.22
C HIS A 219 -70.55 -1.67 6.68
N THR A 220 -70.51 -2.82 6.00
CA THR A 220 -70.90 -2.95 4.57
C THR A 220 -71.28 -4.40 4.23
N SER A 221 -72.56 -4.56 3.87
CA SER A 221 -73.23 -5.66 3.14
C SER A 221 -72.66 -7.09 3.23
N GLN A 222 -73.39 -7.91 3.97
CA GLN A 222 -73.34 -9.36 4.19
C GLN A 222 -73.64 -10.21 2.92
N ALA A 223 -73.06 -9.87 1.76
CA ALA A 223 -73.28 -10.60 0.51
C ALA A 223 -71.99 -10.91 -0.28
N MET A 224 -70.83 -10.84 0.37
CA MET A 224 -69.58 -11.38 -0.20
C MET A 224 -69.53 -12.88 0.10
N SER A 225 -69.44 -13.72 -0.93
CA SER A 225 -69.53 -15.17 -0.76
C SER A 225 -68.45 -15.68 0.21
N GLN A 226 -68.84 -16.53 1.16
CA GLN A 226 -67.92 -17.19 2.10
C GLN A 226 -66.77 -17.90 1.37
N GLN A 227 -67.02 -18.36 0.14
CA GLN A 227 -66.03 -18.92 -0.78
C GLN A 227 -64.96 -17.91 -1.19
N GLN A 228 -65.34 -16.67 -1.52
CA GLN A 228 -64.42 -15.61 -1.95
C GLN A 228 -63.58 -15.09 -0.79
N HIS A 229 -64.14 -15.05 0.43
CA HIS A 229 -63.37 -14.74 1.63
C HIS A 229 -62.32 -15.81 1.95
N LEU A 230 -62.67 -17.10 1.81
CA LEU A 230 -61.72 -18.20 2.04
C LEU A 230 -60.58 -18.22 0.99
N LEU A 231 -60.89 -17.89 -0.27
CA LEU A 231 -59.88 -17.76 -1.33
C LEU A 231 -58.92 -16.59 -1.06
N HIS A 232 -59.43 -15.44 -0.65
CA HIS A 232 -58.59 -14.29 -0.27
C HIS A 232 -57.66 -14.61 0.91
N LEU A 233 -58.18 -15.26 1.97
CA LEU A 233 -57.36 -15.69 3.11
C LEU A 233 -56.24 -16.66 2.68
N GLY A 234 -56.52 -17.56 1.73
CA GLY A 234 -55.53 -18.49 1.19
C GLY A 234 -54.45 -17.82 0.33
N GLU A 235 -54.81 -16.80 -0.46
CA GLU A 235 -53.86 -16.00 -1.24
C GLU A 235 -52.95 -15.15 -0.34
N ASP A 236 -53.51 -14.55 0.71
CA ASP A 236 -52.76 -13.78 1.70
C ASP A 236 -51.78 -14.66 2.48
N GLU A 237 -52.21 -15.86 2.89
CA GLU A 237 -51.34 -16.81 3.58
C GLU A 237 -50.18 -17.28 2.68
N ALA A 238 -50.44 -17.53 1.40
CA ALA A 238 -49.41 -17.88 0.42
C ALA A 238 -48.39 -16.75 0.23
N MET A 239 -48.84 -15.50 0.18
CA MET A 239 -47.98 -14.32 0.07
C MET A 239 -47.10 -14.11 1.31
N ILE A 240 -47.68 -14.27 2.51
CA ILE A 240 -46.96 -14.17 3.78
C ILE A 240 -45.89 -15.27 3.88
N GLN A 241 -46.24 -16.50 3.51
CA GLN A 241 -45.28 -17.61 3.49
C GLN A 241 -44.15 -17.38 2.48
N ALA A 242 -44.42 -16.81 1.31
CA ALA A 242 -43.39 -16.49 0.32
C ALA A 242 -42.35 -15.50 0.87
N ARG A 243 -42.80 -14.43 1.53
CA ARG A 243 -41.92 -13.43 2.17
C ARG A 243 -41.11 -14.00 3.32
N GLU A 244 -41.71 -14.87 4.14
CA GLU A 244 -40.97 -15.53 5.23
C GLU A 244 -39.83 -16.41 4.69
N ARG A 245 -40.07 -17.16 3.61
CA ARG A 245 -39.02 -17.95 2.94
C ARG A 245 -37.89 -17.06 2.42
N GLU A 246 -38.21 -15.89 1.87
CA GLU A 246 -37.21 -14.94 1.39
C GLU A 246 -36.33 -14.40 2.54
N ILE A 247 -36.94 -13.98 3.64
CA ILE A 247 -36.21 -13.53 4.84
C ILE A 247 -35.29 -14.63 5.36
N GLN A 248 -35.76 -15.88 5.36
CA GLN A 248 -34.96 -17.03 5.77
C GLN A 248 -33.76 -17.27 4.84
N LYS A 249 -33.92 -17.10 3.52
CA LYS A 249 -32.81 -17.19 2.56
C LYS A 249 -31.73 -16.15 2.84
N ILE A 250 -32.13 -14.90 3.05
CA ILE A 250 -31.21 -13.80 3.38
C ILE A 250 -30.47 -14.09 4.69
N ALA A 251 -31.20 -14.51 5.73
CA ALA A 251 -30.62 -14.86 7.01
C ALA A 251 -29.59 -15.99 6.88
N LYS A 252 -29.91 -17.03 6.09
CA LYS A 252 -28.99 -18.13 5.80
C LYS A 252 -27.71 -17.64 5.12
N ALA A 253 -27.82 -16.80 4.09
CA ALA A 253 -26.64 -16.24 3.40
C ALA A 253 -25.74 -15.40 4.34
N ILE A 254 -26.34 -14.66 5.28
CA ILE A 254 -25.59 -13.90 6.29
C ILE A 254 -24.89 -14.82 7.29
N VAL A 255 -25.55 -15.91 7.70
CA VAL A 255 -24.97 -16.91 8.62
C VAL A 255 -23.82 -17.66 7.94
N GLU A 256 -23.95 -18.04 6.68
CA GLU A 256 -22.88 -18.69 5.90
C GLU A 256 -21.62 -17.83 5.85
N LEU A 257 -21.77 -16.51 5.73
CA LEU A 257 -20.64 -15.57 5.71
C LEU A 257 -20.15 -15.14 7.11
N SER A 258 -20.81 -15.57 8.19
CA SER A 258 -20.45 -15.14 9.54
C SER A 258 -19.04 -15.54 9.95
N THR A 259 -18.58 -16.70 9.48
CA THR A 259 -17.22 -17.22 9.70
C THR A 259 -16.19 -16.32 9.02
N VAL A 260 -16.38 -16.04 7.72
CA VAL A 260 -15.57 -15.10 6.94
C VAL A 260 -15.49 -13.74 7.62
N PHE A 261 -16.62 -13.20 8.08
CA PHE A 261 -16.66 -11.90 8.75
C PHE A 261 -15.90 -11.88 10.08
N LYS A 262 -15.95 -12.98 10.85
CA LYS A 262 -15.19 -13.14 12.09
C LYS A 262 -13.69 -13.21 11.81
N ASP A 263 -13.28 -13.95 10.78
CA ASP A 263 -11.87 -14.08 10.42
C ASP A 263 -11.28 -12.76 9.91
N LEU A 264 -12.05 -12.01 9.12
CA LEU A 264 -11.68 -10.65 8.71
C LEU A 264 -11.57 -9.70 9.92
N ALA A 265 -12.50 -9.78 10.87
CA ALA A 265 -12.45 -8.97 12.09
C ALA A 265 -11.19 -9.29 12.92
N ASN A 266 -10.85 -10.56 13.10
CA ASN A 266 -9.64 -10.96 13.83
C ASN A 266 -8.38 -10.39 13.17
N MET A 267 -8.32 -10.41 11.83
CA MET A 267 -7.20 -9.85 11.07
C MET A 267 -7.05 -8.32 11.23
N VAL A 268 -8.14 -7.62 11.55
CA VAL A 268 -8.15 -6.18 11.81
C VAL A 268 -7.87 -5.86 13.29
N ILE A 269 -8.40 -6.65 14.23
CA ILE A 269 -8.33 -6.42 15.69
C ILE A 269 -6.91 -6.56 16.26
N ASP A 270 -6.05 -7.42 15.68
CA ASP A 270 -4.62 -7.50 16.05
C ASP A 270 -3.83 -6.18 15.82
N GLN A 271 -4.50 -5.16 15.27
CA GLN A 271 -4.11 -3.75 15.30
C GLN A 271 -4.85 -3.02 16.43
N GLY A 272 -4.33 -3.05 17.65
CA GLY A 272 -4.49 -1.89 18.53
C GLY A 272 -4.07 -0.63 17.74
N THR A 273 -5.00 0.34 17.64
CA THR A 273 -4.87 1.70 17.07
C THR A 273 -4.22 1.82 15.68
N ILE A 274 -5.05 2.05 14.65
CA ILE A 274 -4.68 2.35 13.24
C ILE A 274 -3.56 3.41 13.09
N ILE A 275 -3.42 4.33 14.05
CA ILE A 275 -2.49 5.46 14.01
C ILE A 275 -1.06 5.08 14.46
N ASP A 276 -0.91 4.16 15.41
CA ASP A 276 0.40 3.90 16.08
C ASP A 276 1.43 3.23 15.14
N ARG A 277 0.96 2.59 14.06
CA ARG A 277 1.80 1.79 13.14
C ARG A 277 2.28 2.55 11.91
N ILE A 278 1.57 3.59 11.48
CA ILE A 278 2.09 4.49 10.44
C ILE A 278 3.21 5.32 11.05
N ASP A 279 2.99 5.85 12.25
CA ASP A 279 3.99 6.61 13.00
C ASP A 279 5.23 5.75 13.28
N TYR A 280 5.07 4.50 13.73
CA TYR A 280 6.21 3.59 13.96
C TYR A 280 7.05 3.30 12.70
N ASN A 281 6.41 2.99 11.57
CA ASN A 281 7.14 2.70 10.33
C ASN A 281 7.75 3.97 9.72
N MET A 282 7.10 5.13 9.89
CA MET A 282 7.66 6.41 9.47
C MET A 282 8.87 6.80 10.33
N GLU A 283 8.80 6.59 11.65
CA GLU A 283 9.89 6.83 12.59
C GLU A 283 11.12 5.96 12.27
N ASP A 284 10.94 4.69 11.91
CA ASP A 284 12.05 3.81 11.48
C ASP A 284 12.68 4.33 10.17
N VAL A 285 11.88 4.79 9.21
CA VAL A 285 12.39 5.38 7.96
C VAL A 285 13.15 6.68 8.23
N VAL A 286 12.60 7.56 9.07
CA VAL A 286 13.24 8.82 9.49
C VAL A 286 14.58 8.52 10.17
N THR A 287 14.61 7.54 11.08
CA THR A 287 15.83 7.11 11.78
C THR A 287 16.89 6.56 10.81
N ARG A 288 16.49 5.75 9.83
CA ARG A 288 17.39 5.22 8.79
C ARG A 288 17.94 6.30 7.88
N VAL A 289 17.10 7.26 7.46
CA VAL A 289 17.53 8.41 6.65
C VAL A 289 18.51 9.28 7.43
N HIS A 290 18.22 9.56 8.69
CA HIS A 290 19.10 10.35 9.56
C HIS A 290 20.48 9.68 9.72
N SER A 291 20.49 8.37 9.97
CA SER A 291 21.72 7.57 10.06
C SER A 291 22.49 7.56 8.73
N GLY A 292 21.81 7.42 7.60
CA GLY A 292 22.41 7.48 6.27
C GLY A 292 23.02 8.85 5.95
N LEU A 293 22.33 9.94 6.33
CA LEU A 293 22.87 11.30 6.20
C LEU A 293 24.13 11.51 7.03
N LYS A 294 24.17 10.95 8.25
CA LYS A 294 25.36 11.00 9.11
C LYS A 294 26.56 10.31 8.47
N GLU A 295 26.36 9.14 7.88
CA GLU A 295 27.42 8.42 7.17
C GLU A 295 27.87 9.15 5.89
N LEU A 296 26.94 9.74 5.13
CA LEU A 296 27.28 10.56 3.97
C LEU A 296 28.11 11.79 4.37
N HIS A 297 27.73 12.47 5.46
CA HIS A 297 28.48 13.61 5.96
C HIS A 297 29.87 13.22 6.46
N ARG A 298 29.98 12.06 7.12
CA ARG A 298 31.28 11.49 7.52
C ARG A 298 32.15 11.19 6.30
N ALA A 299 31.58 10.58 5.25
CA ALA A 299 32.27 10.29 4.00
C ALA A 299 32.73 11.55 3.27
N GLU A 300 31.90 12.59 3.21
CA GLU A 300 32.25 13.91 2.66
C GLU A 300 33.44 14.53 3.42
N LYS A 301 33.39 14.52 4.77
CA LYS A 301 34.49 15.02 5.62
C LYS A 301 35.79 14.24 5.38
N PHE A 302 35.71 12.92 5.27
CA PHE A 302 36.88 12.10 4.91
C PHE A 302 37.40 12.44 3.50
N GLN A 303 36.52 12.67 2.53
CA GLN A 303 36.92 12.99 1.15
C GLN A 303 37.64 14.35 1.07
N TYR A 304 37.21 15.35 1.84
CA TYR A 304 37.85 16.67 1.89
C TYR A 304 39.23 16.62 2.56
N ASN A 305 39.39 15.90 3.68
CA ASN A 305 40.64 15.88 4.43
C ASN A 305 41.72 14.95 3.86
N THR A 306 41.34 13.95 3.05
CA THR A 306 42.27 12.92 2.55
C THR A 306 43.07 13.39 1.34
N ARG A 307 42.53 14.31 0.52
CA ARG A 307 43.19 14.80 -0.70
C ARG A 307 44.44 15.66 -0.42
N PRO A 308 44.38 16.70 0.45
CA PRO A 308 45.55 17.54 0.71
C PRO A 308 46.62 16.80 1.53
N THR A 309 46.22 15.97 2.49
CA THR A 309 47.17 15.21 3.34
C THR A 309 48.00 14.22 2.54
N ARG A 310 47.40 13.46 1.61
CA ARG A 310 48.17 12.55 0.73
C ARG A 310 49.16 13.29 -0.17
N CYS A 311 48.79 14.48 -0.67
CA CYS A 311 49.67 15.29 -1.50
C CYS A 311 50.86 15.86 -0.70
N ILE A 312 50.62 16.27 0.55
CA ILE A 312 51.66 16.75 1.47
C ILE A 312 52.66 15.63 1.79
N TYR A 313 52.19 14.41 2.11
CA TYR A 313 53.08 13.27 2.36
C TYR A 313 53.92 12.88 1.14
N LEU A 314 53.35 12.96 -0.08
CA LEU A 314 54.10 12.74 -1.33
C LEU A 314 55.20 13.79 -1.53
N LEU A 315 54.89 15.08 -1.31
CA LEU A 315 55.87 16.16 -1.42
C LEU A 315 57.02 15.99 -0.42
N LEU A 316 56.72 15.67 0.85
CA LEU A 316 57.75 15.44 1.87
C LEU A 316 58.66 14.25 1.51
N SER A 317 58.09 13.17 0.99
CA SER A 317 58.86 12.01 0.53
C SER A 317 59.82 12.37 -0.60
N LEU A 318 59.38 13.20 -1.56
CA LEU A 318 60.20 13.61 -2.70
C LEU A 318 61.35 14.54 -2.29
N ILE A 319 61.10 15.46 -1.35
CA ILE A 319 62.14 16.34 -0.79
C ILE A 319 63.21 15.52 -0.06
N SER A 320 62.78 14.55 0.77
CA SER A 320 63.70 13.65 1.48
C SER A 320 64.58 12.85 0.53
N LEU A 321 64.01 12.32 -0.56
CA LEU A 321 64.77 11.61 -1.58
C LEU A 321 65.81 12.53 -2.25
N CYS A 322 65.42 13.75 -2.60
CA CYS A 322 66.31 14.72 -3.23
C CYS A 322 67.47 15.12 -2.30
N PHE A 323 67.19 15.30 -1.01
CA PHE A 323 68.20 15.59 -0.01
C PHE A 323 69.19 14.43 0.17
N MET A 324 68.70 13.18 0.19
CA MET A 324 69.57 11.99 0.22
C MET A 324 70.50 11.92 -0.99
N ILE A 325 70.01 12.25 -2.19
CA ILE A 325 70.83 12.29 -3.41
C ILE A 325 71.91 13.39 -3.31
N LEU A 326 71.56 14.57 -2.80
CA LEU A 326 72.54 15.66 -2.59
C LEU A 326 73.60 15.30 -1.56
N LEU A 327 73.22 14.65 -0.46
CA LEU A 327 74.17 14.15 0.52
C LEU A 327 75.10 13.08 -0.07
N MET A 328 74.57 12.13 -0.85
CA MET A 328 75.42 11.14 -1.53
C MET A 328 76.38 11.81 -2.51
N LYS A 329 75.91 12.78 -3.29
CA LYS A 329 76.74 13.54 -4.23
C LYS A 329 77.82 14.38 -3.54
N HIS A 330 77.50 14.98 -2.39
CA HIS A 330 78.46 15.79 -1.64
C HIS A 330 79.41 14.94 -0.78
N ALA A 331 78.97 13.74 -0.35
CA ALA A 331 79.79 12.78 0.37
C ALA A 331 80.80 12.05 -0.51
N THR A 332 80.65 12.13 -1.84
CA THR A 332 81.73 11.84 -2.80
C THR A 332 82.46 13.16 -3.11
N PRO A 333 83.42 13.63 -2.28
CA PRO A 333 84.30 14.69 -2.72
C PRO A 333 84.98 14.21 -3.99
N TYR A 334 85.01 15.08 -5.01
CA TYR A 334 85.70 14.84 -6.26
C TYR A 334 87.10 14.30 -5.94
N VAL A 335 87.33 13.03 -6.27
CA VAL A 335 88.68 12.48 -6.39
C VAL A 335 89.30 13.27 -7.53
N GLU A 336 90.07 14.31 -7.18
CA GLU A 336 90.92 15.07 -8.09
C GLU A 336 91.80 14.07 -8.85
N TYR A 337 91.70 14.12 -10.19
CA TYR A 337 92.62 13.46 -11.11
C TYR A 337 93.83 14.35 -11.36
#